data_AF-A0AAV4E8F7-F1
#
_entry.id   AF-A0AAV4E8F7-F1
#
_cell.length_a   1.000
_cell.length_b   1.000
_cell.length_c   1.000
_cell.angle_alpha   90.00
_cell.angle_beta   90.00
_cell.angle_gamma   90.00
#
_symmetry.space_group_name_H-M   'P 1'
#
loop_
_entity.id
_entity.type
_entity.pdbx_description
1 polymer ?
#
loop_
_entity_poly.entity_id
_entity_poly.type
_entity_poly.pdbx_seq_one_letter_code
_entity_poly.pdbx_strand_id
1 'polypeptide(L)' 'MSGAQAAGRELQQVTFDQVFVSPQKCAQATAKLVLAPNPTAPTMQIAEQLHEMDFGDWERSI' A
#
# COMPACT_ATOMS: atom_id res chain seq x y z
N MET A 1 8.39 13.62 -8.07
CA MET A 1 7.51 13.01 -7.05
C MET A 1 6.97 11.71 -7.60
N SER A 2 7.03 10.61 -6.84
CA SER A 2 6.44 9.34 -7.29
C SER A 2 4.90 9.38 -7.20
N GLY A 3 4.22 8.46 -7.90
CA GLY A 3 2.76 8.32 -7.82
C GLY A 3 2.26 8.09 -6.40
N ALA A 4 2.95 7.26 -5.62
CA ALA A 4 2.61 7.00 -4.22
C ALA A 4 2.63 8.27 -3.35
N GLN A 5 3.65 9.12 -3.53
CA GLN A 5 3.75 10.38 -2.81
C GLN A 5 2.65 11.36 -3.23
N ALA A 6 2.22 11.35 -4.50
CA ALA A 6 1.12 12.17 -4.96
C ALA A 6 -0.20 11.74 -4.34
N ALA A 7 -0.50 10.44 -4.36
CA ALA A 7 -1.68 9.88 -3.69
C ALA A 7 -1.70 10.23 -2.19
N GLY A 8 -0.56 10.15 -1.50
CA GLY A 8 -0.48 10.53 -0.09
C GLY A 8 -0.87 11.98 0.18
N ARG A 9 -0.44 12.93 -0.66
CA ARG A 9 -0.84 14.34 -0.51
C ARG A 9 -2.33 14.55 -0.70
N GLU A 10 -2.92 13.90 -1.71
CA GLU A 10 -4.37 13.99 -1.96
C GLU A 10 -5.18 13.39 -0.80
N LEU A 11 -4.68 12.30 -0.20
CA LEU A 11 -5.35 11.58 0.88
C LEU A 11 -4.97 12.08 2.29
N GLN A 12 -4.20 13.16 2.41
CA GLN A 12 -3.63 13.59 3.71
C GLN A 12 -4.69 13.97 4.76
N GLN A 13 -5.89 14.39 4.32
CA GLN A 13 -7.00 14.76 5.21
C GLN A 13 -8.06 13.66 5.36
N VAL A 14 -7.90 12.52 4.66
CA VAL A 14 -8.82 11.40 4.77
C VAL A 14 -8.59 10.71 6.11
N THR A 15 -9.65 10.51 6.90
CA THR A 15 -9.56 9.67 8.10
C THR A 15 -9.70 8.21 7.69
N PHE A 16 -8.69 7.41 8.02
CA PHE A 16 -8.73 5.97 7.84
C PHE A 16 -9.03 5.30 9.17
N ASP A 17 -10.10 4.51 9.25
CA ASP A 17 -10.38 3.72 10.45
C ASP A 17 -9.46 2.48 10.51
N GLN A 18 -9.13 1.92 9.35
CA GLN A 18 -8.26 0.75 9.20
C GLN A 18 -7.43 0.86 7.92
N VAL A 19 -6.24 0.24 7.95
CA VAL A 19 -5.36 0.16 6.80
C VAL A 19 -4.90 -1.28 6.63
N PHE A 20 -5.24 -1.88 5.48
CA PHE A 20 -4.82 -3.23 5.10
C PHE A 20 -3.89 -3.18 3.90
N VAL A 21 -2.81 -3.94 3.94
CA VAL A 21 -1.79 -3.94 2.89
C VAL A 21 -1.41 -5.37 2.54
N SER A 22 -1.16 -5.62 1.25
CA SER A 22 -0.57 -6.85 0.77
C SER A 22 0.75 -7.18 1.49
N PRO A 23 1.06 -8.46 1.74
CA PRO A 23 2.36 -8.88 2.27
C PRO A 23 3.52 -8.59 1.30
N GLN A 24 3.27 -8.24 0.03
CA GLN A 24 4.33 -7.89 -0.92
C GLN A 24 5.11 -6.63 -0.51
N LYS A 25 6.44 -6.67 -0.63
CA LYS A 25 7.33 -5.57 -0.21
C LYS A 25 7.05 -4.25 -0.94
N CYS A 26 6.73 -4.30 -2.23
CA CYS A 26 6.42 -3.12 -3.03
C CYS A 26 5.13 -2.42 -2.57
N ALA A 27 4.10 -3.20 -2.22
CA ALA A 27 2.84 -2.68 -1.67
C ALA A 27 3.07 -2.03 -0.31
N GLN A 28 3.84 -2.67 0.58
CA GLN A 28 4.20 -2.10 1.89
C GLN A 28 5.02 -0.82 1.77
N ALA A 29 5.97 -0.76 0.83
CA ALA A 29 6.74 0.46 0.58
C ALA A 29 5.85 1.61 0.07
N THR A 30 4.91 1.29 -0.83
CA THR A 30 3.93 2.25 -1.36
C THR A 30 3.01 2.77 -0.26
N ALA A 31 2.43 1.89 0.56
CA ALA A 31 1.56 2.27 1.66
C ALA A 31 2.26 3.23 2.65
N LYS A 32 3.53 2.98 3.00
CA LYS A 32 4.32 3.90 3.83
C LYS A 32 4.42 5.30 3.23
N LEU A 33 4.61 5.42 1.92
CA LEU A 33 4.69 6.72 1.23
C LEU A 33 3.34 7.42 1.17
N VAL A 34 2.25 6.67 0.99
CA VAL A 34 0.88 7.22 0.95
C VAL A 34 0.45 7.71 2.34
N LEU A 35 0.80 7.00 3.41
CA LEU A 35 0.38 7.33 4.77
C LEU A 35 1.30 8.33 5.48
N ALA A 36 2.52 8.54 4.99
CA ALA A 36 3.47 9.50 5.58
C ALA A 36 2.90 10.91 5.86
N PRO A 37 2.09 11.53 4.97
CA PRO A 37 1.46 12.83 5.25
C PRO A 37 0.16 12.75 6.08
N ASN A 38 -0.26 11.55 6.49
CA ASN A 38 -1.49 11.31 7.28
C ASN A 38 -1.11 10.80 8.69
N PRO A 39 -0.78 11.70 9.64
CA PRO A 39 -0.23 11.32 10.94
C PRO A 39 -1.23 10.61 11.86
N THR A 40 -2.53 10.69 11.56
CA THR A 40 -3.60 10.04 12.32
C THR A 40 -3.96 8.67 11.76
N ALA A 41 -3.33 8.24 10.66
CA ALA A 41 -3.59 6.93 10.10
C ALA A 41 -3.25 5.81 11.11
N PRO A 42 -4.08 4.76 11.20
CA PRO A 42 -3.84 3.66 12.11
C PRO A 42 -2.66 2.80 11.62
N THR A 43 -2.16 1.94 12.50
CA THR A 43 -1.13 0.98 12.16
C THR A 43 -1.57 0.10 10.98
N MET A 44 -0.69 -0.04 9.99
CA MET A 44 -0.92 -0.92 8.85
C MET A 44 -1.02 -2.38 9.30
N GLN A 45 -2.04 -3.08 8.81
CA GLN A 45 -2.23 -4.50 9.00
C GLN A 45 -1.88 -5.23 7.71
N ILE A 46 -0.99 -6.22 7.80
CA ILE A 46 -0.71 -7.10 6.67
C ILE A 46 -1.86 -8.08 6.52
N ALA A 47 -2.52 -8.04 5.37
CA ALA A 47 -3.63 -8.92 5.06
C ALA A 47 -3.14 -9.95 4.02
N GLU A 48 -2.90 -11.18 4.48
CA GLU A 48 -2.40 -12.29 3.66
C GLU A 48 -3.31 -12.61 2.47
N GLN A 49 -4.58 -12.22 2.50
CA GLN A 49 -5.52 -12.38 1.40
C GLN A 49 -5.39 -11.33 0.28
N LEU A 50 -4.53 -10.31 0.44
CA LEU A 50 -4.30 -9.24 -0.54
C LEU A 50 -3.09 -9.50 -1.43
N HIS A 51 -2.76 -10.76 -1.74
CA HIS A 51 -1.77 -11.07 -2.77
C HIS A 51 -2.30 -10.64 -4.15
N GLU A 52 -1.37 -10.26 -5.03
CA GLU A 52 -1.68 -10.15 -6.45
C GLU A 52 -2.13 -11.51 -7.00
N MET A 53 -2.80 -11.48 -8.15
CA MET A 53 -3.14 -12.70 -8.89
C MET A 53 -1.90 -13.59 -9.07
N ASP A 54 -2.05 -14.88 -8.80
CA ASP A 54 -1.02 -15.87 -9.10
C ASP A 54 -0.98 -16.10 -10.61
N PHE A 55 0.09 -15.65 -11.26
CA PHE A 55 0.28 -15.82 -12.70
C PHE A 55 0.99 -17.14 -13.05
N GLY A 56 1.31 -17.98 -12.05
CA GLY A 56 1.95 -19.27 -12.23
C GLY A 56 3.28 -19.15 -12.99
N ASP A 57 3.43 -19.94 -14.05
CA ASP A 57 4.65 -19.98 -14.85
C ASP A 57 4.97 -18.67 -15.58
N TRP A 58 3.98 -17.78 -15.73
CA TRP A 58 4.16 -16.48 -16.37
C TRP A 58 4.91 -15.48 -15.48
N GLU A 59 4.95 -15.70 -14.16
CA GLU A 59 5.60 -14.83 -13.18
C GLU A 59 7.13 -14.76 -13.36
N ARG A 60 7.76 -15.84 -13.86
CA ARG A 60 9.22 -15.91 -14.07
C ARG A 60 9.69 -15.39 -15.42
N SER A 61 8.74 -15.02 -16.28
CA SER A 61 9.00 -14.67 -17.69
C SER A 61 8.99 -13.16 -17.94
N ILE A 62 8.85 -12.36 -16.88
CA ILE A 62 8.83 -10.89 -16.86
C ILE A 62 9.95 -10.34 -15.98
#